data_AF-A0A2W5JXL6-F1
#
_entry.id   AF-A0A2W5JXL6-F1
#
_cell.length_a   1.000
_cell.length_b   1.000
_cell.length_c   1.000
_cell.angle_alpha   90.00
_cell.angle_beta   90.00
_cell.angle_gamma   90.00
#
_symmetry.space_group_name_H-M   'P 1'
#
loop_
_entity.id
_entity.type
_entity.pdbx_description
1 polymer ?
#
loop_
_entity_poly.entity_id
_entity_poly.type
_entity_poly.pdbx_seq_one_letter_code
_entity_poly.pdbx_strand_id
1 'polypeptide(L)'
;MHSVALAAPDDFDGWRAAARALVIAGIAPERVSWSSPADPPALLAGPPPPEAPEDAPAPRVPRGFPDLAALAIRHRDPQRFALLHRLLHRLQAERGLLEVASDPDVARAEAMARA
;
A
#
# COMPACT_ATOMS: atom_id res chain seq x y z
N MET A 1 -8.93 2.14 14.04
CA MET A 1 -8.70 1.56 12.69
C MET A 1 -9.06 2.64 11.69
N HIS A 2 -8.19 2.97 10.74
CA HIS A 2 -8.41 3.98 9.70
C HIS A 2 -9.00 3.31 8.46
N SER A 3 -9.74 4.07 7.65
CA SER A 3 -10.28 3.59 6.39
C SER A 3 -9.83 4.48 5.26
N VAL A 4 -9.36 3.88 4.17
CA VAL A 4 -9.01 4.56 2.92
C VAL A 4 -9.93 4.04 1.82
N ALA A 5 -10.72 4.95 1.26
CA ALA A 5 -11.55 4.68 0.09
C ALA A 5 -10.89 5.34 -1.13
N LEU A 6 -10.53 4.54 -2.13
CA LEU A 6 -9.93 5.00 -3.38
C LEU A 6 -10.98 5.45 -4.38
N ALA A 7 -10.62 6.39 -5.25
CA ALA A 7 -11.56 6.97 -6.21
C ALA A 7 -11.83 6.05 -7.41
N ALA A 8 -10.86 5.19 -7.74
CA ALA A 8 -10.93 4.25 -8.85
C ALA A 8 -10.33 2.88 -8.48
N PRO A 9 -10.67 1.80 -9.21
CA PRO A 9 -10.15 0.45 -8.97
C PRO A 9 -8.62 0.32 -9.05
N ASP A 10 -7.95 1.21 -9.78
CA ASP A 10 -6.51 1.22 -10.05
C ASP A 10 -5.87 2.58 -9.70
N ASP A 11 -6.48 3.31 -8.75
CA ASP A 11 -6.05 4.64 -8.29
C ASP A 11 -4.69 4.59 -7.57
N PHE A 12 -3.62 4.52 -8.37
CA PHE A 12 -2.26 4.44 -7.88
C PHE A 12 -1.82 5.70 -7.14
N ASP A 13 -2.20 6.87 -7.64
CA ASP A 13 -1.84 8.15 -7.03
C ASP A 13 -2.56 8.34 -5.69
N GLY A 14 -3.87 8.03 -5.62
CA GLY A 14 -4.63 8.05 -4.38
C GLY A 14 -4.08 7.06 -3.35
N TRP A 15 -3.75 5.83 -3.79
CA TRP A 15 -3.10 4.85 -2.92
C TRP A 15 -1.75 5.35 -2.41
N ARG A 16 -0.90 5.86 -3.30
CA ARG A 16 0.46 6.35 -2.96
C ARG A 16 0.41 7.50 -1.96
N ALA A 17 -0.50 8.46 -2.16
CA ALA A 17 -0.68 9.59 -1.26
C ALA A 17 -1.10 9.13 0.14
N ALA A 18 -2.15 8.29 0.23
CA ALA A 18 -2.64 7.77 1.50
C ALA A 18 -1.61 6.87 2.21
N ALA A 19 -0.95 5.96 1.48
CA ALA A 19 0.06 5.06 2.03
C ALA A 19 1.27 5.84 2.57
N ARG A 20 1.72 6.89 1.86
CA ARG A 20 2.76 7.80 2.34
C ARG A 20 2.35 8.45 3.66
N ALA A 21 1.13 8.98 3.76
CA ALA A 21 0.65 9.66 4.96
C ALA A 21 0.57 8.71 6.17
N LEU A 22 0.07 7.49 5.96
CA LEU A 22 0.00 6.45 6.98
C LEU A 22 1.38 6.06 7.51
N VAL A 23 2.36 5.88 6.62
CA VAL A 23 3.74 5.53 7.01
C VAL A 23 4.41 6.68 7.76
N ILE A 24 4.24 7.93 7.31
CA ILE A 24 4.77 9.11 8.02
C ILE A 24 4.16 9.24 9.42
N ALA A 25 2.87 8.93 9.56
CA ALA A 25 2.17 8.95 10.84
C ALA A 25 2.48 7.73 11.73
N GLY A 26 3.30 6.78 11.28
CA GLY A 26 3.63 5.56 12.03
C GLY A 26 2.44 4.64 12.27
N ILE A 27 1.42 4.69 11.40
CA ILE A 27 0.23 3.86 11.53
C ILE A 27 0.53 2.48 10.95
N ALA A 28 0.50 1.46 11.81
CA ALA A 28 0.71 0.08 11.43
C ALA A 28 -0.32 -0.41 10.38
N PRO A 29 0.08 -1.23 9.40
CA PRO A 29 -0.81 -1.72 8.34
C PRO A 29 -2.08 -2.41 8.83
N GLU A 30 -2.02 -3.12 9.96
CA GLU A 30 -3.14 -3.84 10.57
C GLU A 30 -4.22 -2.89 11.10
N ARG A 31 -3.89 -1.60 11.27
CA ARG A 31 -4.81 -0.55 11.71
C ARG A 31 -5.46 0.18 10.54
N VAL A 32 -5.30 -0.29 9.29
CA VAL A 32 -5.79 0.37 8.08
C VAL A 32 -6.61 -0.60 7.24
N SER A 33 -7.80 -0.17 6.82
CA SER A 33 -8.63 -0.84 5.83
C SER A 33 -8.59 -0.08 4.51
N TRP A 34 -8.51 -0.82 3.40
CA TRP A 34 -8.50 -0.27 2.04
C TRP A 34 -9.74 -0.74 1.29
N SER A 35 -10.35 0.14 0.51
CA SER A 35 -11.43 -0.20 -0.41
C SER A 35 -11.33 0.61 -1.70
N SER A 36 -11.79 0.03 -2.80
CA SER A 36 -11.99 0.71 -4.08
C SER A 36 -13.41 0.43 -4.61
N PRO A 37 -13.88 1.15 -5.64
CA PRO A 37 -15.21 0.94 -6.21
C PRO A 37 -15.40 -0.45 -6.84
N ALA A 38 -14.32 -1.19 -7.12
CA ALA A 38 -14.37 -2.55 -7.65
C ALA A 38 -14.47 -3.62 -6.56
N ASP A 39 -14.21 -3.27 -5.30
CA ASP A 39 -14.22 -4.21 -4.19
C ASP A 39 -15.61 -4.25 -3.51
N PRO A 40 -15.97 -5.34 -2.82
CA PRO A 40 -17.18 -5.37 -2.00
C PRO A 40 -17.19 -4.23 -0.98
N PRO A 41 -18.38 -3.74 -0.57
CA PRO A 41 -18.48 -2.68 0.43
C PRO A 41 -17.65 -2.99 1.67
N ALA A 42 -16.83 -2.03 2.10
CA ALA A 42 -16.03 -2.19 3.30
C ALA A 42 -16.95 -2.42 4.52
N LEU A 43 -16.73 -3.51 5.25
CA LEU A 43 -17.53 -3.88 6.42
C LEU A 43 -17.25 -2.99 7.65
N LEU A 44 -16.14 -2.25 7.64
CA LEU A 44 -15.67 -1.44 8.76
C LEU A 44 -15.34 -0.03 8.30
N ALA A 45 -16.11 0.94 8.78
CA ALA A 45 -15.82 2.36 8.59
C ALA A 45 -14.89 2.83 9.72
N GLY A 46 -13.85 3.59 9.35
CA GLY A 46 -12.92 4.25 10.27
C GLY A 46 -12.64 5.68 9.80
N PRO A 47 -12.02 6.53 10.63
CA PRO A 47 -11.62 7.86 10.19
C PRO A 47 -10.66 7.77 8.99
N PRO A 48 -10.64 8.81 8.13
CA PRO A 48 -9.66 8.91 7.06
C PRO A 48 -8.23 8.91 7.64
N PRO A 49 -7.22 8.52 6.83
CA PRO A 49 -5.83 8.65 7.25
C PRO A 49 -5.52 10.12 7.59
N PRO A 50 -4.57 10.38 8.50
CA PRO A 50 -4.10 11.73 8.74
C PRO A 50 -3.50 12.30 7.45
N GLU A 51 -3.57 13.61 7.26
CA GLU A 51 -2.88 14.28 6.17
C GLU A 51 -1.36 14.27 6.46
N ALA A 52 -0.56 13.95 5.44
CA ALA A 52 0.88 14.09 5.55
C ALA A 52 1.25 15.58 5.51
N PRO A 53 2.12 16.08 6.40
CA PRO A 53 2.67 17.43 6.24
C PRO A 53 3.34 17.58 4.87
N GLU A 54 3.16 18.72 4.21
CA GLU A 54 3.74 18.95 2.88
C GLU A 54 5.27 18.77 2.89
N ASP A 55 5.93 19.24 3.95
CA ASP A 55 7.38 19.17 4.14
C ASP A 55 7.90 17.84 4.71
N ALA A 56 7.02 16.86 4.97
CA ALA A 56 7.46 15.59 5.55
C ALA A 56 8.30 14.78 4.54
N PRO A 57 9.46 14.25 4.94
CA PRO A 57 10.31 13.47 4.05
C PRO A 57 9.57 12.25 3.52
N ALA A 58 9.73 11.96 2.23
CA ALA A 58 9.12 10.79 1.62
C ALA A 58 9.68 9.48 2.24
N PRO A 59 8.84 8.44 2.41
CA PRO A 59 9.29 7.12 2.78
C PRO A 59 10.40 6.62 1.85
N ARG A 60 11.42 5.98 2.41
CA ARG A 60 12.54 5.47 1.62
C ARG A 60 12.17 4.09 1.08
N VAL A 61 12.36 3.89 -0.22
CA VAL A 61 12.08 2.61 -0.90
C VAL A 61 13.17 2.28 -1.91
N PRO A 62 13.46 0.99 -2.16
CA PRO A 62 14.30 0.57 -3.28
C PRO A 62 13.70 0.99 -4.63
N ARG A 63 14.55 1.19 -5.63
CA ARG A 63 14.15 1.71 -6.96
C ARG A 63 13.08 0.86 -7.65
N GLY A 64 13.05 -0.44 -7.41
CA GLY A 64 12.06 -1.34 -8.03
C GLY A 64 10.69 -1.35 -7.36
N PHE A 65 10.54 -0.78 -6.16
CA PHE A 65 9.27 -0.80 -5.45
C PHE A 65 8.14 -0.03 -6.17
N PRO A 66 8.36 1.21 -6.66
CA PRO A 66 7.31 1.95 -7.36
C PRO A 66 6.79 1.22 -8.60
N ASP A 67 7.67 0.61 -9.39
CA ASP A 67 7.30 -0.13 -10.60
C ASP A 67 6.50 -1.40 -10.25
N LEU A 68 6.97 -2.16 -9.25
CA LEU A 68 6.23 -3.32 -8.73
C LEU A 68 4.84 -2.93 -8.23
N ALA A 69 4.74 -1.84 -7.47
CA ALA A 69 3.47 -1.36 -6.94
C ALA A 69 2.52 -0.92 -8.05
N ALA A 70 3.00 -0.17 -9.05
CA ALA A 70 2.19 0.29 -10.17
C ALA A 70 1.60 -0.87 -10.99
N LEU A 71 2.35 -1.97 -11.14
CA LEU A 71 1.87 -3.18 -11.81
C LEU A 71 0.87 -3.95 -10.93
N ALA A 72 1.24 -4.27 -9.68
CA ALA A 72 0.43 -5.07 -8.78
C ALA A 72 -0.92 -4.40 -8.42
N ILE A 73 -0.99 -3.06 -8.42
CA ILE A 73 -2.24 -2.34 -8.09
C ILE A 73 -3.37 -2.60 -9.08
N ARG A 74 -3.04 -3.02 -10.30
CA ARG A 74 -4.01 -3.31 -11.36
C ARG A 74 -4.62 -4.71 -11.25
N HIS A 75 -4.09 -5.54 -10.33
CA HIS A 75 -4.56 -6.90 -10.12
C HIS A 75 -5.99 -6.92 -9.56
N ARG A 76 -6.76 -7.98 -9.80
CA ARG A 76 -8.15 -8.09 -9.33
C ARG A 76 -8.32 -8.44 -7.84
N ASP A 77 -7.23 -8.79 -7.16
CA ASP A 77 -7.28 -9.19 -5.75
C ASP A 77 -7.59 -7.95 -4.87
N PRO A 78 -8.65 -7.98 -4.04
CA PRO A 78 -9.01 -6.84 -3.18
C PRO A 78 -7.93 -6.50 -2.14
N GLN A 79 -7.02 -7.43 -1.83
CA GLN A 79 -5.94 -7.22 -0.87
C GLN A 79 -4.71 -6.52 -1.45
N ARG A 80 -4.67 -6.20 -2.75
CA ARG A 80 -3.52 -5.59 -3.42
C ARG A 80 -3.04 -4.30 -2.74
N PHE A 81 -3.96 -3.41 -2.37
CA PHE A 81 -3.62 -2.13 -1.73
C PHE A 81 -3.03 -2.32 -0.33
N ALA A 82 -3.64 -3.22 0.46
CA ALA A 82 -3.19 -3.54 1.81
C ALA A 82 -1.81 -4.23 1.78
N LEU A 83 -1.59 -5.15 0.84
CA LEU A 83 -0.31 -5.83 0.63
C LEU A 83 0.81 -4.84 0.31
N LEU A 84 0.58 -3.96 -0.67
CA LEU A 84 1.57 -2.96 -1.07
C LEU A 84 1.85 -1.96 0.05
N HIS A 85 0.83 -1.56 0.82
CA HIS A 85 1.02 -0.72 2.00
C HIS A 85 1.87 -1.42 3.07
N ARG A 86 1.62 -2.71 3.34
CA ARG A 86 2.42 -3.51 4.29
C ARG A 86 3.88 -3.60 3.85
N LEU A 87 4.13 -3.86 2.57
CA LEU A 87 5.48 -3.85 2.00
C LEU A 87 6.15 -2.49 2.18
N LEU A 88 5.46 -1.39 1.84
CA LEU A 88 5.99 -0.03 2.02
C LEU A 88 6.38 0.25 3.48
N HIS A 89 5.54 -0.14 4.42
CA HIS A 89 5.80 0.02 5.85
C HIS A 89 7.02 -0.80 6.29
N ARG A 90 7.11 -2.08 5.90
CA ARG A 90 8.25 -2.95 6.24
C ARG A 90 9.56 -2.45 5.63
N LEU A 91 9.53 -1.90 4.41
CA LEU A 91 10.71 -1.32 3.74
C LEU A 91 11.35 -0.16 4.52
N GLN A 92 10.63 0.47 5.46
CA GLN A 92 11.22 1.50 6.31
C GLN A 92 12.24 0.94 7.30
N ALA A 93 12.09 -0.33 7.71
CA ALA A 93 13.04 -1.03 8.58
C ALA A 93 13.92 -2.02 7.80
N GLU A 94 13.37 -2.68 6.77
CA GLU A 94 13.99 -3.76 6.01
C GLU A 94 14.34 -3.30 4.58
N ARG A 95 15.42 -2.53 4.43
CA ARG A 95 15.80 -1.91 3.14
C ARG A 95 16.04 -2.92 1.99
N GLY A 96 16.48 -4.14 2.32
CA GLY A 96 16.74 -5.22 1.36
C GLY A 96 15.56 -6.17 1.16
N LEU A 97 14.36 -5.86 1.69
CA LEU A 97 13.22 -6.78 1.67
C LEU A 97 12.87 -7.26 0.25
N LEU A 98 12.93 -6.37 -0.75
CA LEU A 98 12.63 -6.75 -2.14
C LEU A 98 13.62 -7.74 -2.76
N GLU A 99 14.79 -7.96 -2.15
CA GLU A 99 15.76 -8.96 -2.61
C GLU A 99 15.47 -10.34 -2.01
N VAL A 100 14.57 -10.43 -1.02
CA VAL A 100 14.20 -11.67 -0.35
C VAL A 100 13.03 -12.31 -1.10
N ALA A 101 13.32 -13.01 -2.20
CA ALA A 101 12.31 -13.65 -3.03
C ALA A 101 11.45 -14.70 -2.30
N SER A 102 11.94 -15.27 -1.19
CA SER A 102 11.18 -16.18 -0.33
C SER A 102 10.23 -15.49 0.63
N ASP A 103 10.29 -14.16 0.74
CA ASP A 103 9.33 -13.41 1.57
C ASP A 103 7.93 -13.55 0.96
N PRO A 104 6.92 -14.00 1.74
CA PRO A 104 5.58 -14.25 1.22
C PRO A 104 4.91 -13.01 0.60
N ASP A 105 5.19 -11.81 1.12
CA ASP A 105 4.59 -10.58 0.63
C ASP A 105 5.20 -10.15 -0.69
N VAL A 106 6.53 -10.25 -0.78
CA VAL A 106 7.28 -9.97 -2.00
C VAL A 106 6.85 -10.93 -3.11
N ALA A 107 6.88 -12.23 -2.84
CA ALA A 107 6.46 -13.25 -3.80
C ALA A 107 5.01 -13.03 -4.29
N ARG A 108 4.09 -12.68 -3.39
CA ARG A 108 2.70 -12.39 -3.72
C ARG A 108 2.56 -11.12 -4.57
N ALA A 109 3.26 -10.04 -4.22
CA ALA A 109 3.22 -8.79 -4.99
C ALA A 109 3.79 -8.98 -6.40
N GLU A 110 4.89 -9.71 -6.53
CA GLU A 110 5.44 -10.02 -7.85
C GLU A 110 4.53 -10.93 -8.69
N ALA A 111 3.86 -11.89 -8.06
CA ALA A 111 2.87 -12.72 -8.74
C ALA A 111 1.70 -11.88 -9.27
N MET A 112 1.20 -10.92 -8.47
CA MET A 112 0.17 -9.97 -8.91
C MET A 112 0.63 -9.10 -10.08
N ALA A 113 1.88 -8.65 -10.08
CA ALA A 113 2.43 -7.81 -11.14
C ALA A 113 2.63 -8.55 -12.48
N ARG A 114 2.64 -9.89 -12.47
CA ARG A 114 2.85 -10.74 -13.66
C ARG A 114 1.55 -11.36 -14.20
N ALA A 115 0.44 -11.26 -13.47
CA ALA A 115 -0.85 -11.87 -13.80
C ALA A 115 -1.71 -10.96 -14.68
#